data_AF-A0A1J3IA60-F1
#
_entry.id   AF-A0A1J3IA60-F1
#
_cell.length_a   1.000
_cell.length_b   1.000
_cell.length_c   1.000
_cell.angle_alpha   90.00
_cell.angle_beta   90.00
_cell.angle_gamma   90.00
#
_symmetry.space_group_name_H-M   'P 1'
#
loop_
_entity.id
_entity.type
_entity.pdbx_description
1 polymer ?
#
loop_
_entity_poly.entity_id
_entity_poly.type
_entity_poly.pdbx_seq_one_letter_code
_entity_poly.pdbx_strand_id
1 'polypeptide(L)'
;QKLLLPLLISKFQPVCGKEKFEESLKKVVEMGFDPTTFKFVEALQVVYGLKEETVEEKISVYKSLGLAVDDVWSMFKKWPNTLAISEKKLTQKFETLKKCGLLEDEVRSVFKSWPVVLALSEKNILNTIETFLGLGFSRDEFAMMVKRFPQCIGLSAESVKKKIEFLVKKMGWPLKAVVTNPAVLGYSMEKRIVPR
;
A
#
# COMPACT_ATOMS: atom_id res chain seq x y z
N GLN A 1 -13.78 24.68 -3.45
CA GLN A 1 -14.61 24.22 -2.31
C GLN A 1 -15.84 23.36 -2.70
N LYS A 2 -16.34 23.33 -3.94
CA LYS A 2 -17.57 22.56 -4.32
C LYS A 2 -17.41 21.03 -4.52
N LEU A 3 -16.20 20.46 -4.49
CA LEU A 3 -15.96 19.05 -4.85
C LEU A 3 -15.90 18.08 -3.66
N LEU A 4 -15.81 18.56 -2.42
CA LEU A 4 -15.65 17.71 -1.23
C LEU A 4 -16.98 17.19 -0.70
N LEU A 5 -18.03 18.01 -0.72
CA LEU A 5 -19.37 17.67 -0.25
C LEU A 5 -19.96 16.42 -0.95
N PRO A 6 -19.90 16.29 -2.30
CA PRO A 6 -20.39 15.08 -2.95
C PRO A 6 -19.61 13.82 -2.57
N LEU A 7 -18.29 13.91 -2.33
CA LEU A 7 -17.45 12.77 -1.94
C LEU A 7 -17.72 12.30 -0.50
N LEU A 8 -18.07 13.23 0.41
CA LEU A 8 -18.48 12.91 1.77
C LEU A 8 -19.83 12.20 1.83
N ILE A 9 -20.70 12.41 0.84
CA ILE A 9 -22.08 11.90 0.81
C ILE A 9 -22.22 10.65 -0.10
N SER A 10 -21.28 10.42 -1.03
CA SER A 10 -21.47 9.49 -2.16
C SER A 10 -21.24 8.00 -1.86
N LYS A 11 -20.49 7.61 -0.82
CA LYS A 11 -20.10 6.19 -0.64
C LYS A 11 -20.19 5.59 0.76
N PHE A 12 -20.33 6.39 1.82
CA PHE A 12 -20.37 5.88 3.19
C PHE A 12 -21.37 6.66 4.04
N GLN A 13 -21.88 6.00 5.07
CA GLN A 13 -22.95 6.43 6.00
C GLN A 13 -22.99 7.96 6.22
N PRO A 14 -24.20 8.57 6.27
CA PRO A 14 -24.33 10.00 6.51
C PRO A 14 -23.55 10.36 7.78
N VAL A 15 -22.69 11.36 7.65
CA VAL A 15 -22.03 11.99 8.79
C VAL A 15 -23.12 12.62 9.65
N CYS A 16 -23.63 11.86 10.62
CA CYS A 16 -24.67 12.29 11.55
C CYS A 16 -24.08 12.89 12.83
N GLY A 17 -24.34 14.18 13.07
CA GLY A 17 -23.92 14.88 14.28
C GLY A 17 -22.90 15.97 13.98
N LYS A 18 -23.39 17.23 13.97
CA LYS A 18 -22.59 18.43 13.64
C LYS A 18 -21.33 18.53 14.50
N GLU A 19 -21.47 18.35 15.81
CA GLU A 19 -20.38 18.45 16.78
C GLU A 19 -19.28 17.42 16.52
N LYS A 20 -19.67 16.13 16.36
CA LYS A 20 -18.73 15.05 16.07
C LYS A 20 -18.00 15.27 14.74
N PHE A 21 -18.70 15.78 13.73
CA PHE A 21 -18.09 16.13 12.45
C PHE A 21 -17.07 17.26 12.59
N GLU A 22 -17.43 18.34 13.27
CA GLU A 22 -16.54 19.50 13.49
C GLU A 22 -15.30 19.10 14.28
N GLU A 23 -15.44 18.24 15.30
CA GLU A 23 -14.32 17.70 16.07
C GLU A 23 -13.39 16.84 15.19
N SER A 24 -13.95 15.91 14.40
CA SER A 24 -13.18 15.07 13.48
C SER A 24 -12.46 15.90 12.41
N LEU A 25 -13.13 16.93 11.89
CA LEU A 25 -12.59 17.86 10.92
C LEU A 25 -11.38 18.61 11.51
N LYS A 26 -11.52 19.14 12.72
CA LYS A 26 -10.44 19.81 13.45
C LYS A 26 -9.24 18.89 13.65
N LYS A 27 -9.46 17.66 14.15
CA LYS A 27 -8.41 16.64 14.34
C LYS A 27 -7.64 16.35 13.05
N VAL A 28 -8.33 16.16 11.93
CA VAL A 28 -7.68 15.86 10.63
C VAL A 28 -6.89 17.05 10.07
N VAL A 29 -7.37 18.28 10.28
CA VAL A 29 -6.62 19.50 9.92
C VAL A 29 -5.37 19.65 10.79
N GLU A 30 -5.47 19.42 12.11
CA GLU A 30 -4.33 19.47 13.04
C GLU A 30 -3.27 18.40 12.74
N MET A 31 -3.68 17.25 12.21
CA MET A 31 -2.76 16.20 11.72
C MET A 31 -1.99 16.61 10.45
N GLY A 32 -2.38 17.71 9.79
CA GLY A 32 -1.71 18.28 8.63
C GLY A 32 -2.19 17.74 7.27
N PHE A 33 -3.39 17.17 7.20
CA PHE A 33 -3.96 16.76 5.91
C PHE A 33 -4.45 17.96 5.12
N ASP A 34 -4.07 18.04 3.84
CA ASP A 34 -4.53 19.08 2.92
C ASP A 34 -6.01 18.87 2.55
N PRO A 35 -6.93 19.79 2.94
CA PRO A 35 -8.37 19.68 2.69
C PRO A 35 -8.75 19.55 1.22
N THR A 36 -7.88 19.91 0.29
CA THR A 36 -8.13 19.81 -1.15
C THR A 36 -7.87 18.42 -1.72
N THR A 37 -7.26 17.53 -0.94
CA THR A 37 -6.84 16.20 -1.40
C THR A 37 -7.87 15.12 -1.07
N PHE A 38 -7.92 14.07 -1.88
CA PHE A 38 -8.71 12.89 -1.57
C PHE A 38 -8.29 12.21 -0.27
N LYS A 39 -6.99 12.25 0.08
CA LYS A 39 -6.45 11.73 1.34
C LYS A 39 -7.09 12.39 2.57
N PHE A 40 -7.46 13.67 2.48
CA PHE A 40 -8.19 14.33 3.56
C PHE A 40 -9.58 13.71 3.77
N VAL A 41 -10.29 13.41 2.68
CA VAL A 41 -11.59 12.74 2.77
C VAL A 41 -11.45 11.35 3.37
N GLU A 42 -10.45 10.57 2.96
CA GLU A 42 -10.16 9.26 3.56
C GLU A 42 -9.83 9.38 5.05
N ALA A 43 -8.96 10.31 5.45
CA ALA A 43 -8.60 10.53 6.84
C ALA A 43 -9.80 10.94 7.69
N LEU A 44 -10.63 11.85 7.18
CA LEU A 44 -11.86 12.28 7.83
C LEU A 44 -12.84 11.14 8.02
N GLN A 45 -13.02 10.28 7.02
CA GLN A 45 -13.88 9.09 7.14
C GLN A 45 -13.37 8.13 8.22
N VAL A 46 -12.05 7.91 8.29
CA VAL A 46 -11.46 7.03 9.31
C VAL A 46 -11.57 7.62 10.71
N VAL A 47 -11.17 8.87 10.90
CA VAL A 47 -11.24 9.54 12.22
C VAL A 47 -12.69 9.66 12.70
N TYR A 48 -13.63 9.98 11.81
CA TYR A 48 -15.05 10.08 12.16
C TYR A 48 -15.66 8.74 12.57
N GLY A 49 -15.24 7.64 11.93
CA GLY A 49 -15.75 6.30 12.19
C GLY A 49 -15.19 5.64 13.46
N LEU A 50 -14.01 6.06 13.93
CA LEU A 50 -13.33 5.44 15.06
C LEU A 50 -13.60 6.18 16.38
N LYS A 51 -13.74 5.41 17.46
CA LYS A 51 -13.65 5.94 18.84
C LYS A 51 -12.18 5.94 19.28
N GLU A 52 -11.82 6.77 20.27
CA GLU A 52 -10.44 6.85 20.78
C GLU A 52 -9.94 5.50 21.31
N GLU A 53 -10.75 4.79 22.11
CA GLU A 53 -10.48 3.42 22.58
C GLU A 53 -10.15 2.47 21.40
N THR A 54 -10.91 2.59 20.30
CA THR A 54 -10.67 1.79 19.10
C THR A 54 -9.36 2.16 18.42
N VAL A 55 -8.92 3.42 18.46
CA VAL A 55 -7.63 3.82 17.88
C VAL A 55 -6.47 3.17 18.64
N GLU A 56 -6.53 3.14 19.97
CA GLU A 56 -5.51 2.48 20.80
C GLU A 56 -5.45 0.98 20.55
N GLU A 57 -6.61 0.32 20.45
CA GLU A 57 -6.72 -1.09 20.06
C GLU A 57 -6.10 -1.34 18.67
N LYS A 58 -6.38 -0.48 17.68
CA LYS A 58 -5.78 -0.62 16.34
C LYS A 58 -4.26 -0.50 16.39
N ILE A 59 -3.74 0.48 17.13
CA ILE A 59 -2.30 0.69 17.28
C ILE A 59 -1.64 -0.48 18.01
N SER A 60 -2.30 -1.06 19.01
CA SER A 60 -1.76 -2.20 19.77
C SER A 60 -1.53 -3.44 18.89
N VAL A 61 -2.40 -3.67 17.90
CA VAL A 61 -2.22 -4.74 16.90
C VAL A 61 -0.99 -4.48 16.02
N TYR A 62 -0.75 -3.24 15.58
CA TYR A 62 0.48 -2.94 14.85
C TYR A 62 1.73 -3.11 15.72
N LYS A 63 1.65 -2.75 17.00
CA LYS A 63 2.74 -2.96 17.97
C LYS A 63 3.05 -4.45 18.18
N SER A 64 2.03 -5.32 18.24
CA SER A 64 2.26 -6.77 18.37
C SER A 64 2.95 -7.38 17.14
N LEU A 65 2.87 -6.73 15.99
CA LEU A 65 3.62 -7.06 14.77
C LEU A 65 5.02 -6.39 14.70
N GLY A 66 5.41 -5.67 15.74
CA GLY A 66 6.72 -5.03 15.88
C GLY A 66 6.84 -3.66 15.19
N LEU A 67 5.72 -2.98 14.89
CA LEU A 67 5.76 -1.60 14.39
C LEU A 67 5.74 -0.59 15.56
N ALA A 68 6.58 0.44 15.45
CA ALA A 68 6.56 1.55 16.39
C ALA A 68 5.28 2.39 16.19
N VAL A 69 4.80 3.06 17.24
CA VAL A 69 3.61 3.93 17.17
C VAL A 69 3.81 5.04 16.14
N ASP A 70 5.02 5.62 16.07
CA ASP A 70 5.36 6.65 15.08
C ASP A 70 5.32 6.12 13.65
N ASP A 71 5.70 4.85 13.45
CA ASP A 71 5.59 4.20 12.14
C ASP A 71 4.12 4.08 11.72
N VAL A 72 3.22 3.71 12.64
CA VAL A 72 1.77 3.60 12.37
C VAL A 72 1.19 4.97 11.98
N TRP A 73 1.56 6.04 12.69
CA TRP A 73 1.10 7.38 12.34
C TRP A 73 1.68 7.87 11.00
N SER A 74 2.93 7.52 10.70
CA SER A 74 3.54 7.77 9.39
C SER A 74 2.80 7.03 8.28
N MET A 75 2.42 5.76 8.52
CA MET A 75 1.60 4.97 7.60
C MET A 75 0.21 5.59 7.41
N PHE A 76 -0.46 6.03 8.48
CA PHE A 76 -1.75 6.71 8.42
C PHE A 76 -1.70 7.99 7.59
N LYS A 77 -0.65 8.82 7.76
CA LYS A 77 -0.45 10.03 6.94
C LYS A 77 -0.23 9.73 5.45
N LYS A 78 0.42 8.61 5.13
CA LYS A 78 0.60 8.17 3.73
C LYS A 78 -0.67 7.58 3.15
N TRP A 79 -1.41 6.79 3.94
CA TRP A 79 -2.63 6.10 3.54
C TRP A 79 -3.57 5.93 4.75
N PRO A 80 -4.60 6.78 4.89
CA PRO A 80 -5.41 6.85 6.11
C PRO A 80 -6.16 5.57 6.45
N ASN A 81 -6.50 4.77 5.44
CA ASN A 81 -7.16 3.48 5.63
C ASN A 81 -6.33 2.46 6.42
N THR A 82 -5.05 2.74 6.73
CA THR A 82 -4.22 1.95 7.64
C THR A 82 -4.95 1.61 8.96
N LEU A 83 -5.64 2.58 9.58
CA LEU A 83 -6.38 2.35 10.83
C LEU A 83 -7.78 1.73 10.64
N ALA A 84 -8.26 1.66 9.39
CA ALA A 84 -9.54 1.02 9.06
C ALA A 84 -9.41 -0.50 8.83
N ILE A 85 -8.18 -1.03 8.72
CA ILE A 85 -7.94 -2.47 8.54
C ILE A 85 -8.32 -3.24 9.81
N SER A 86 -8.94 -4.42 9.65
CA SER A 86 -9.20 -5.31 10.77
C SER A 86 -7.93 -6.06 11.17
N GLU A 87 -7.80 -6.40 12.45
CA GLU A 87 -6.68 -7.21 12.96
C GLU A 87 -6.46 -8.47 12.11
N LYS A 88 -7.53 -9.24 11.87
CA LYS A 88 -7.48 -10.45 11.04
C LYS A 88 -6.84 -10.19 9.67
N LYS A 89 -7.27 -9.12 8.97
CA LYS A 89 -6.73 -8.78 7.64
C LYS A 89 -5.26 -8.37 7.75
N LEU A 90 -4.91 -7.58 8.76
CA LEU A 90 -3.54 -7.12 8.96
C LEU A 90 -2.58 -8.29 9.24
N THR A 91 -2.91 -9.16 10.20
CA THR A 91 -2.12 -10.34 10.54
C THR A 91 -2.02 -11.31 9.36
N GLN A 92 -3.11 -11.53 8.64
CA GLN A 92 -3.12 -12.36 7.44
C GLN A 92 -2.23 -11.78 6.34
N LYS A 93 -2.17 -10.45 6.18
CA LYS A 93 -1.25 -9.80 5.24
C LYS A 93 0.20 -9.96 5.63
N PHE A 94 0.50 -9.80 6.91
CA PHE A 94 1.84 -9.98 7.45
C PHE A 94 2.35 -11.40 7.18
N GLU A 95 1.56 -12.42 7.52
CA GLU A 95 1.90 -13.83 7.30
C GLU A 95 1.95 -14.21 5.82
N THR A 96 1.07 -13.62 4.99
CA THR A 96 1.14 -13.82 3.53
C THR A 96 2.49 -13.36 3.01
N LEU A 97 2.93 -12.15 3.32
CA LEU A 97 4.22 -11.62 2.85
C LEU A 97 5.41 -12.45 3.37
N LYS A 98 5.34 -13.00 4.58
CA LYS A 98 6.35 -13.97 5.08
C LYS A 98 6.42 -15.23 4.22
N LYS A 99 5.27 -15.83 3.86
CA LYS A 99 5.22 -16.98 2.94
C LYS A 99 5.74 -16.68 1.53
N CYS A 100 5.88 -15.40 1.19
CA CYS A 100 6.46 -14.94 -0.08
C CYS A 100 8.00 -14.93 -0.06
N GLY A 101 8.62 -15.17 1.10
CA GLY A 101 10.07 -15.16 1.28
C GLY A 101 10.61 -13.90 1.95
N LEU A 102 9.76 -12.98 2.41
CA LEU A 102 10.21 -11.80 3.16
C LEU A 102 10.45 -12.15 4.63
N LEU A 103 11.52 -11.59 5.19
CA LEU A 103 11.75 -11.60 6.64
C LEU A 103 10.82 -10.61 7.34
N GLU A 104 10.60 -10.77 8.64
CA GLU A 104 9.65 -9.93 9.37
C GLU A 104 10.01 -8.43 9.32
N ASP A 105 11.29 -8.09 9.44
CA ASP A 105 11.76 -6.71 9.30
C ASP A 105 11.51 -6.14 7.89
N GLU A 106 11.56 -7.00 6.87
CA GLU A 106 11.28 -6.60 5.49
C GLU A 106 9.79 -6.38 5.28
N VAL A 107 8.93 -7.22 5.87
CA VAL A 107 7.48 -7.00 5.89
C VAL A 107 7.13 -5.68 6.58
N ARG A 108 7.72 -5.42 7.75
CA ARG A 108 7.59 -4.13 8.45
C ARG A 108 8.04 -2.98 7.56
N SER A 109 9.18 -3.10 6.88
CA SER A 109 9.68 -2.09 5.94
C SER A 109 8.71 -1.84 4.77
N VAL A 110 8.10 -2.89 4.22
CA VAL A 110 7.09 -2.80 3.16
C VAL A 110 5.85 -2.05 3.65
N PHE A 111 5.33 -2.37 4.83
CA PHE A 111 4.18 -1.67 5.43
C PHE A 111 4.47 -0.17 5.61
N LYS A 112 5.66 0.18 6.08
CA LYS A 112 6.07 1.59 6.30
C LYS A 112 6.26 2.38 5.01
N SER A 113 6.90 1.77 4.02
CA SER A 113 7.23 2.43 2.76
C SER A 113 6.03 2.50 1.82
N TRP A 114 5.16 1.49 1.82
CA TRP A 114 3.99 1.38 0.97
C TRP A 114 2.78 0.74 1.69
N PRO A 115 2.11 1.48 2.60
CA PRO A 115 1.00 0.96 3.40
C PRO A 115 -0.19 0.45 2.57
N VAL A 116 -0.32 0.95 1.34
CA VAL A 116 -1.34 0.54 0.36
C VAL A 116 -1.30 -0.97 0.06
N VAL A 117 -0.19 -1.66 0.34
CA VAL A 117 -0.10 -3.13 0.28
C VAL A 117 -1.20 -3.84 1.08
N LEU A 118 -1.67 -3.22 2.18
CA LEU A 118 -2.75 -3.75 3.02
C LEU A 118 -4.11 -3.77 2.30
N ALA A 119 -4.27 -2.98 1.25
CA ALA A 119 -5.47 -2.94 0.41
C ALA A 119 -5.52 -4.05 -0.64
N LEU A 120 -4.37 -4.67 -0.97
CA LEU A 120 -4.32 -5.71 -1.98
C LEU A 120 -5.07 -6.95 -1.51
N SER A 121 -5.62 -7.75 -2.42
CA SER A 121 -6.13 -9.08 -2.07
C SER A 121 -4.96 -10.06 -1.89
N GLU A 122 -5.13 -11.12 -1.09
CA GLU A 122 -4.08 -12.15 -0.95
C GLU A 122 -3.82 -12.85 -2.28
N LYS A 123 -4.89 -13.15 -3.01
CA LYS A 123 -4.82 -13.69 -4.36
C LYS A 123 -3.94 -12.82 -5.27
N ASN A 124 -4.06 -11.49 -5.20
CA ASN A 124 -3.22 -10.60 -6.00
C ASN A 124 -1.74 -10.75 -5.63
N ILE A 125 -1.41 -10.75 -4.33
CA ILE A 125 -0.02 -10.90 -3.86
C ILE A 125 0.56 -12.23 -4.34
N LEU A 126 -0.16 -13.34 -4.12
CA LEU A 126 0.28 -14.69 -4.48
C LEU A 126 0.46 -14.85 -5.99
N ASN A 127 -0.52 -14.40 -6.79
CA ASN A 127 -0.44 -14.45 -8.25
C ASN A 127 0.76 -13.66 -8.79
N THR A 128 1.07 -12.52 -8.18
CA THR A 128 2.22 -11.71 -8.58
C THR A 128 3.51 -12.48 -8.37
N ILE A 129 3.69 -13.13 -7.21
CA ILE A 129 4.89 -13.94 -6.94
C ILE A 129 5.01 -15.10 -7.91
N GLU A 130 3.92 -15.86 -8.10
CA GLU A 130 3.90 -16.97 -9.07
C GLU A 130 4.27 -16.49 -10.47
N THR A 131 3.85 -15.27 -10.85
CA THR A 131 4.23 -14.67 -12.12
C THR A 131 5.74 -14.40 -12.19
N PHE A 132 6.35 -13.82 -11.15
CA PHE A 132 7.79 -13.61 -11.12
C PHE A 132 8.57 -14.94 -11.12
N LEU A 133 8.14 -15.93 -10.33
CA LEU A 133 8.78 -17.25 -10.31
C LEU A 133 8.69 -17.94 -11.68
N GLY A 134 7.54 -17.88 -12.34
CA GLY A 134 7.35 -18.42 -13.69
C GLY A 134 8.13 -17.68 -14.78
N LEU A 135 8.62 -16.47 -14.50
CA LEU A 135 9.52 -15.70 -15.38
C LEU A 135 11.00 -15.96 -15.11
N GLY A 136 11.32 -16.87 -14.18
CA GLY A 136 12.69 -17.31 -13.89
C GLY A 136 13.37 -16.56 -12.74
N PHE A 137 12.66 -15.72 -12.00
CA PHE A 137 13.20 -15.11 -10.78
C PHE A 137 13.17 -16.10 -9.62
N SER A 138 14.18 -16.08 -8.75
CA SER A 138 14.12 -16.80 -7.47
C SER A 138 13.25 -16.07 -6.45
N ARG A 139 12.87 -16.76 -5.36
CA ARG A 139 12.16 -16.13 -4.23
C ARG A 139 12.99 -15.02 -3.59
N ASP A 140 14.30 -15.22 -3.45
CA ASP A 140 15.22 -14.23 -2.88
C ASP A 140 15.35 -13.00 -3.78
N GLU A 141 15.40 -13.19 -5.11
CA GLU A 141 15.37 -12.10 -6.08
C GLU A 141 14.07 -11.32 -6.02
N PHE A 142 12.93 -12.02 -5.88
CA PHE A 142 11.65 -11.38 -5.67
C PHE A 142 11.62 -10.56 -4.37
N ALA A 143 12.07 -11.12 -3.24
CA ALA A 143 12.17 -10.40 -1.97
C ALA A 143 13.06 -9.15 -2.09
N MET A 144 14.21 -9.26 -2.76
CA MET A 144 15.07 -8.12 -3.07
C MET A 144 14.35 -7.04 -3.89
N MET A 145 13.56 -7.45 -4.89
CA MET A 145 12.79 -6.51 -5.70
C MET A 145 11.72 -5.80 -4.87
N VAL A 146 10.98 -6.52 -4.03
CA VAL A 146 9.96 -5.96 -3.13
C VAL A 146 10.57 -4.95 -2.17
N LYS A 147 11.73 -5.25 -1.58
CA LYS A 147 12.42 -4.32 -0.67
C LYS A 147 12.78 -2.99 -1.34
N ARG A 148 13.17 -3.03 -2.63
CA ARG A 148 13.54 -1.84 -3.40
C ARG A 148 12.35 -1.11 -4.01
N PHE A 149 11.32 -1.85 -4.38
CA PHE A 149 10.13 -1.33 -5.07
C PHE A 149 8.89 -2.14 -4.68
N PRO A 150 8.30 -1.91 -3.49
CA PRO A 150 7.17 -2.69 -2.98
C PRO A 150 5.96 -2.72 -3.93
N GLN A 151 5.80 -1.67 -4.74
CA GLN A 151 4.73 -1.55 -5.71
C GLN A 151 4.74 -2.66 -6.77
N CYS A 152 5.86 -3.39 -6.95
CA CYS A 152 5.91 -4.55 -7.84
C CYS A 152 4.87 -5.62 -7.47
N ILE A 153 4.51 -5.75 -6.18
CA ILE A 153 3.48 -6.70 -5.70
C ILE A 153 2.10 -6.37 -6.28
N GLY A 154 1.82 -5.09 -6.53
CA GLY A 154 0.55 -4.61 -7.05
C GLY A 154 0.42 -4.67 -8.57
N LEU A 155 1.44 -5.12 -9.30
CA LEU A 155 1.40 -5.21 -10.76
C LEU A 155 0.59 -6.42 -11.22
N SER A 156 -0.14 -6.27 -12.34
CA SER A 156 -0.81 -7.40 -12.96
C SER A 156 0.19 -8.34 -13.63
N ALA A 157 -0.13 -9.64 -13.65
CA ALA A 157 0.67 -10.66 -14.31
C ALA A 157 0.97 -10.30 -15.78
N GLU A 158 -0.02 -9.78 -16.50
CA GLU A 158 0.13 -9.33 -17.89
C GLU A 158 1.14 -8.19 -18.02
N SER A 159 1.04 -7.17 -17.15
CA SER A 159 1.96 -6.02 -17.15
C SER A 159 3.39 -6.44 -16.87
N VAL A 160 3.60 -7.32 -15.88
CA VAL A 160 4.93 -7.85 -15.54
C VAL A 160 5.49 -8.65 -16.72
N LYS A 161 4.74 -9.62 -17.27
CA LYS A 161 5.19 -10.43 -18.41
C LYS A 161 5.58 -9.58 -19.61
N LYS A 162 4.73 -8.63 -20.02
CA LYS A 162 4.99 -7.73 -21.15
C LYS A 162 6.25 -6.89 -20.94
N LYS A 163 6.46 -6.36 -19.73
CA LYS A 163 7.64 -5.54 -19.39
C LYS A 163 8.92 -6.36 -19.38
N ILE A 164 8.91 -7.53 -18.74
CA ILE A 164 10.06 -8.43 -18.67
C ILE A 164 10.44 -8.93 -20.05
N GLU A 165 9.45 -9.37 -20.85
CA GLU A 165 9.71 -9.82 -22.22
C GLU A 165 10.35 -8.72 -23.07
N PHE A 166 9.86 -7.49 -22.97
CA PHE A 166 10.45 -6.36 -23.68
C PHE A 166 11.90 -6.09 -23.22
N LEU A 167 12.13 -5.96 -21.91
CA LEU A 167 13.45 -5.64 -21.38
C LEU A 167 14.48 -6.74 -21.69
N VAL A 168 14.12 -8.00 -21.47
CA VAL A 168 15.06 -9.12 -21.63
C VAL A 168 15.21 -9.53 -23.09
N LYS A 169 14.11 -9.74 -23.81
CA LYS A 169 14.18 -10.25 -25.19
C LYS A 169 14.47 -9.16 -26.22
N LYS A 170 13.85 -7.98 -26.09
CA LYS A 170 14.01 -6.91 -27.10
C LYS A 170 15.18 -5.97 -26.80
N MET A 171 15.39 -5.64 -25.53
CA MET A 171 16.48 -4.72 -25.13
C MET A 171 17.75 -5.46 -24.70
N GLY A 172 17.74 -6.79 -24.66
CA GLY A 172 18.90 -7.61 -24.29
C GLY A 172 19.35 -7.44 -22.84
N TRP A 173 18.47 -6.96 -21.94
CA TRP A 173 18.83 -6.81 -20.53
C TRP A 173 19.04 -8.18 -19.89
N PRO A 174 20.09 -8.36 -19.07
CA PRO A 174 20.16 -9.54 -18.22
C PRO A 174 19.03 -9.48 -17.19
N LEU A 175 18.40 -10.63 -16.88
CA LEU A 175 17.28 -10.70 -15.93
C LEU A 175 17.66 -10.08 -14.56
N LYS A 176 18.91 -10.26 -14.14
CA LYS A 176 19.49 -9.70 -12.91
C LYS A 176 19.54 -8.16 -12.89
N ALA A 177 19.56 -7.49 -14.05
CA ALA A 177 19.43 -6.03 -14.12
C ALA A 177 18.04 -5.56 -13.65
N VAL A 178 16.99 -6.38 -13.87
CA VAL A 178 15.65 -6.06 -13.36
C VAL A 178 15.60 -6.19 -11.84
N VAL A 179 16.28 -7.19 -11.26
CA VAL A 179 16.38 -7.37 -9.80
C VAL A 179 17.09 -6.19 -9.12
N THR A 180 18.11 -5.63 -9.79
CA THR A 180 18.85 -4.47 -9.29
C THR A 180 18.06 -3.17 -9.41
N ASN A 181 17.21 -3.02 -10.42
CA ASN A 181 16.38 -1.84 -10.63
C ASN A 181 14.89 -2.18 -10.94
N PRO A 182 14.13 -2.70 -9.96
CA PRO A 182 12.75 -3.14 -10.17
C PRO A 182 11.77 -1.99 -10.48
N ALA A 183 12.16 -0.74 -10.17
CA ALA A 183 11.36 0.45 -10.47
C ALA A 183 11.08 0.62 -11.98
N VAL A 184 11.91 0.00 -12.85
CA VAL A 184 11.64 -0.05 -14.30
C VAL A 184 10.28 -0.68 -14.61
N LEU A 185 9.82 -1.62 -13.77
CA LEU A 185 8.50 -2.25 -13.91
C LEU A 185 7.35 -1.30 -13.54
N GLY A 186 7.64 -0.18 -12.87
CA GLY A 186 6.66 0.87 -12.58
C GLY A 186 6.45 1.85 -13.73
N TYR A 187 7.39 1.96 -14.68
CA TYR A 187 7.29 2.94 -15.76
C TYR A 187 6.26 2.58 -16.82
N SER A 188 5.71 3.60 -17.48
CA SER A 188 4.82 3.42 -18.63
C SER A 188 5.61 2.83 -19.80
N MET A 189 5.07 1.75 -20.38
CA MET A 189 5.68 1.09 -21.54
C MET A 189 5.88 2.07 -22.69
N GLU A 190 4.79 2.71 -23.11
CA GLU A 190 4.73 3.59 -24.28
C GLU A 190 5.47 4.90 -24.07
N LYS A 191 5.43 5.47 -22.85
CA LYS A 191 5.98 6.79 -22.60
C LYS A 191 7.46 6.77 -22.20
N ARG A 192 7.97 5.65 -21.65
CA ARG A 192 9.30 5.63 -21.01
C ARG A 192 10.14 4.37 -21.19
N ILE A 193 9.57 3.21 -21.54
CA ILE A 193 10.35 1.96 -21.64
C ILE A 193 10.74 1.66 -23.09
N VAL A 194 9.85 1.92 -24.06
CA VAL A 194 10.17 1.77 -25.48
C VAL A 194 10.98 2.99 -25.94
N PRO A 195 12.19 2.80 -26.52
CA PRO A 195 12.95 3.90 -27.13
C PRO A 195 12.12 4.58 -28.22
N ARG A 196 12.18 5.92 -28.28
CA ARG A 196 11.52 6.72 -29.32
C ARG A 196 12.22 6.57 -30.66
#